data_AF-A0A1I7U4F0-F1
#
_entry.id   AF-A0A1I7U4F0-F1
#
_cell.length_a   1.000
_cell.length_b   1.000
_cell.length_c   1.000
_cell.angle_alpha   90.00
_cell.angle_beta   90.00
_cell.angle_gamma   90.00
#
_symmetry.space_group_name_H-M   'P 1'
#
loop_
_entity.id
_entity.type
_entity.pdbx_description
1 polymer ?
#
loop_
_entity_poly.entity_id
_entity_poly.type
_entity_poly.pdbx_seq_one_letter_code
_entity_poly.pdbx_strand_id
1 'polypeptide(L)'
;MEPFPVFEEPSINLDELVRAAGRFREDNFFLLKRTYTDVILQVHSIVETKQSKIILRGWRGKMLGPSDKIAEKASKEFRLGQRNFFRYIVPPKEQLIRAIEVFGRLCLLEVFVYDEHRQSMQGIRSGDFVVIKNLHIAEDDSKVGNLILHSGLDEYERGIWYVPDDYPDESFQELREQVEKALESVTDYEGVEEFEEEQSQEEKPLVVQKTDKEFPESTEPEVPPQKQITLGQKIHVDYFPESNNHYCFLTSWHRDLVIDEKWTGRVFCSEETALIIPIIMGYDPPPKKIIPLKTNKWNRMNNFSVLLIESNHCAGSVMFLFKGPEVEYTHGAYVLCTGRFRADEQFLEELEEGGDYEWLTEKVISNVYMDNTGFDSIDFPTREESLKAVIDAIYAFPKKTRLIPMDLVGKEEVLMKLSDHFFGRISVYEEKTEIMNALDLSFDSEESEDSRIKVIPKNESSDNIPENSVILDLTMDPIDDENRFRRNVYKVAYSDHSSKNEMFRFLKKIHFNRLIPTSIECSEEDLILMNSPEDYFMEEDIRVKREIKEEDLETDSF
;
A
#
# COMPACT_ATOMS: atom_id res chain seq x y z
N MET A 1 -43.19 15.18 22.12
CA MET A 1 -42.16 14.36 21.46
C MET A 1 -42.70 12.94 21.45
N GLU A 2 -43.13 12.45 20.30
CA GLU A 2 -43.30 11.00 20.13
C GLU A 2 -41.91 10.38 19.94
N PRO A 3 -41.64 9.20 20.51
CA PRO A 3 -40.37 8.52 20.32
C PRO A 3 -40.30 7.95 18.89
N PHE A 4 -39.10 8.01 18.30
CA PHE A 4 -38.78 7.37 17.03
C PHE A 4 -39.00 5.84 17.11
N PRO A 5 -39.41 5.18 16.01
CA PRO A 5 -39.60 3.74 15.98
C PRO A 5 -38.26 3.03 16.12
N VAL A 6 -38.21 2.06 17.03
CA VAL A 6 -37.12 1.07 17.10
C VAL A 6 -37.28 0.15 15.88
N PHE A 7 -36.31 0.14 14.99
CA PHE A 7 -36.18 -0.92 14.01
C PHE A 7 -35.68 -2.18 14.74
N GLU A 8 -36.54 -3.19 14.87
CA GLU A 8 -36.10 -4.55 15.23
C GLU A 8 -35.37 -5.15 14.03
N GLU A 9 -34.10 -5.53 14.19
CA GLU A 9 -33.37 -6.34 13.23
C GLU A 9 -34.06 -7.70 13.06
N PRO A 10 -34.14 -8.27 11.84
CA PRO A 10 -34.68 -9.61 11.65
C PRO A 10 -33.77 -10.63 12.38
N SER A 11 -34.32 -11.33 13.36
CA SER A 11 -33.61 -12.37 14.12
C SER A 11 -33.23 -13.52 13.19
N ILE A 12 -31.94 -13.65 12.86
CA ILE A 12 -31.41 -14.80 12.11
C ILE A 12 -31.57 -16.08 12.95
N ASN A 13 -32.10 -17.14 12.34
CA ASN A 13 -32.38 -18.40 13.03
C ASN A 13 -31.14 -19.32 13.06
N LEU A 14 -30.49 -19.41 14.22
CA LEU A 14 -29.30 -20.25 14.44
C LEU A 14 -29.56 -21.75 14.13
N ASP A 15 -30.79 -22.24 14.31
CA ASP A 15 -31.13 -23.63 14.02
C ASP A 15 -31.01 -23.97 12.53
N GLU A 16 -31.28 -22.99 11.67
CA GLU A 16 -31.18 -23.16 10.22
C GLU A 16 -29.73 -23.11 9.78
N LEU A 17 -28.94 -22.20 10.37
CA LEU A 17 -27.51 -22.06 10.11
C LEU A 17 -26.73 -23.33 10.47
N VAL A 18 -26.93 -23.83 11.69
CA VAL A 18 -26.24 -25.04 12.17
C VAL A 18 -26.62 -26.25 11.32
N ARG A 19 -27.92 -26.41 10.98
CA ARG A 19 -28.37 -27.51 10.11
C ARG A 19 -27.83 -27.43 8.69
N ALA A 20 -27.69 -26.24 8.12
CA ALA A 20 -27.14 -26.06 6.79
C ALA A 20 -25.64 -26.39 6.77
N ALA A 21 -24.90 -25.83 7.72
CA ALA A 21 -23.45 -26.01 7.85
C ALA A 21 -23.03 -27.43 8.30
N GLY A 22 -23.90 -28.15 9.02
CA GLY A 22 -23.71 -29.57 9.36
C GLY A 22 -23.67 -30.51 8.13
N ARG A 23 -24.08 -30.04 6.95
CA ARG A 23 -23.98 -30.79 5.69
C ARG A 23 -22.59 -30.75 5.06
N PHE A 24 -21.69 -29.92 5.58
CA PHE A 24 -20.30 -29.89 5.12
C PHE A 24 -19.66 -31.28 5.26
N ARG A 25 -18.91 -31.70 4.23
CA ARG A 25 -18.18 -32.97 4.20
C ARG A 25 -16.74 -32.69 3.80
N GLU A 26 -15.79 -33.05 4.65
CA GLU A 26 -14.35 -32.80 4.46
C GLU A 26 -13.82 -33.40 3.16
N ASP A 27 -14.33 -34.59 2.79
CA ASP A 27 -13.90 -35.33 1.60
C ASP A 27 -14.22 -34.57 0.29
N ASN A 28 -15.13 -33.59 0.34
CA ASN A 28 -15.52 -32.78 -0.82
C ASN A 28 -14.79 -31.43 -0.90
N PHE A 29 -13.92 -31.09 0.07
CA PHE A 29 -13.31 -29.77 0.19
C PHE A 29 -12.63 -29.28 -1.10
N PHE A 30 -11.83 -30.14 -1.76
CA PHE A 30 -11.16 -29.81 -3.03
C PHE A 30 -12.07 -29.81 -4.26
N LEU A 31 -13.35 -30.15 -4.11
CA LEU A 31 -14.36 -30.14 -5.16
C LEU A 31 -15.26 -28.89 -5.10
N LEU A 32 -15.11 -28.02 -4.09
CA LEU A 32 -15.92 -26.82 -3.85
C LEU A 32 -15.64 -25.65 -4.81
N LYS A 33 -14.96 -25.89 -5.95
CA LYS A 33 -14.79 -24.85 -6.98
C LYS A 33 -16.18 -24.40 -7.46
N ARG A 34 -16.48 -23.11 -7.30
CA ARG A 34 -17.74 -22.43 -7.70
C ARG A 34 -18.97 -22.73 -6.83
N THR A 35 -18.81 -23.14 -5.57
CA THR A 35 -19.94 -23.34 -4.66
C THR A 35 -19.79 -22.57 -3.36
N TYR A 36 -20.76 -21.71 -3.05
CA TYR A 36 -20.92 -21.15 -1.71
C TYR A 36 -21.26 -22.29 -0.74
N THR A 37 -20.60 -22.30 0.41
CA THR A 37 -20.69 -23.41 1.36
C THR A 37 -20.76 -22.88 2.78
N ASP A 38 -21.62 -23.51 3.57
CA ASP A 38 -21.73 -23.25 5.01
C ASP A 38 -20.87 -24.25 5.77
N VAL A 39 -20.15 -23.83 6.80
CA VAL A 39 -19.27 -24.70 7.57
C VAL A 39 -19.32 -24.38 9.06
N ILE A 40 -19.34 -25.42 9.89
CA ILE A 40 -19.10 -25.32 11.34
C ILE A 40 -17.65 -25.67 11.59
N LEU A 41 -16.95 -24.98 12.48
CA LEU A 41 -15.60 -25.38 12.87
C LEU A 41 -15.33 -25.04 14.33
N GLN A 42 -14.37 -25.75 14.93
CA GLN A 42 -13.82 -25.36 16.22
C GLN A 42 -12.71 -24.34 15.97
N VAL A 43 -12.75 -23.19 16.63
CA VAL A 43 -11.78 -22.13 16.42
C VAL A 43 -10.42 -22.57 16.95
N HIS A 44 -9.42 -22.60 16.08
CA HIS A 44 -8.03 -22.78 16.47
C HIS A 44 -7.47 -21.46 16.98
N SER A 45 -7.39 -20.46 16.11
CA SER A 45 -6.84 -19.14 16.40
C SER A 45 -7.38 -18.09 15.44
N ILE A 46 -7.33 -16.83 15.82
CA ILE A 46 -7.52 -15.69 14.89
C ILE A 46 -6.19 -14.97 14.81
N VAL A 47 -5.69 -14.78 13.58
CA VAL A 47 -4.36 -14.24 13.32
C VAL A 47 -4.44 -12.98 12.48
N GLU A 48 -3.63 -11.99 12.85
CA GLU A 48 -3.27 -10.88 11.97
C GLU A 48 -1.94 -11.20 11.27
N THR A 49 -1.92 -11.02 9.95
CA THR A 49 -0.70 -11.21 9.15
C THR A 49 0.10 -9.91 9.07
N LYS A 50 1.37 -9.96 8.66
CA LYS A 50 2.21 -8.77 8.42
C LYS A 50 1.69 -7.84 7.31
N GLN A 51 0.74 -8.31 6.50
CA GLN A 51 0.02 -7.53 5.48
C GLN A 51 -1.39 -7.09 5.96
N SER A 52 -1.62 -7.04 7.27
CA SER A 52 -2.90 -6.62 7.90
C SER A 52 -4.15 -7.40 7.46
N LYS A 53 -3.97 -8.61 6.91
CA LYS A 53 -5.04 -9.58 6.65
C LYS A 53 -5.39 -10.32 7.93
N ILE A 54 -6.68 -10.59 8.12
CA ILE A 54 -7.22 -11.33 9.26
C ILE A 54 -7.61 -12.73 8.80
N ILE A 55 -7.07 -13.75 9.48
CA ILE A 55 -7.32 -15.15 9.17
C ILE A 55 -7.99 -15.82 10.37
N LEU A 56 -9.22 -16.29 10.17
CA LEU A 56 -9.89 -17.21 11.08
C LEU A 56 -9.42 -18.63 10.78
N ARG A 57 -8.73 -19.25 11.72
CA ARG A 57 -8.18 -20.60 11.60
C ARG A 57 -9.06 -21.56 12.39
N GLY A 58 -9.53 -22.60 11.72
CA GLY A 58 -10.55 -23.51 12.24
C GLY A 58 -10.20 -24.97 12.10
N TRP A 59 -10.25 -25.70 13.22
CA TRP A 59 -10.01 -27.12 13.32
C TRP A 59 -11.30 -27.92 13.06
N ARG A 60 -11.19 -28.96 12.22
CA ARG A 60 -12.32 -29.87 11.88
C ARG A 60 -12.15 -31.29 12.42
N GLY A 61 -10.99 -31.66 12.95
CA GLY A 61 -10.74 -33.01 13.47
C GLY A 61 -10.55 -34.10 12.41
N LYS A 62 -10.66 -33.77 11.12
CA LYS A 62 -10.46 -34.69 10.00
C LYS A 62 -9.76 -33.97 8.83
N MET A 63 -8.95 -34.72 8.09
CA MET A 63 -8.20 -34.21 6.94
C MET A 63 -9.14 -33.77 5.81
N LEU A 64 -8.87 -32.58 5.24
CA LEU A 64 -9.66 -31.98 4.18
C LEU A 64 -9.26 -32.48 2.79
N GLY A 65 -10.25 -32.93 2.01
CA GLY A 65 -10.11 -33.37 0.62
C GLY A 65 -9.85 -34.87 0.44
N PRO A 66 -10.10 -35.43 -0.78
CA PRO A 66 -9.96 -36.86 -1.02
C PRO A 66 -8.48 -37.25 -1.06
N SER A 67 -8.16 -38.42 -0.49
CA SER A 67 -6.78 -38.85 -0.20
C SER A 67 -5.85 -38.93 -1.42
N ASP A 68 -6.40 -39.08 -2.62
CA ASP A 68 -5.70 -39.18 -3.90
C ASP A 68 -5.29 -37.84 -4.51
N LYS A 69 -5.85 -36.71 -4.07
CA LYS A 69 -5.59 -35.36 -4.64
C LYS A 69 -4.82 -34.42 -3.70
N ILE A 70 -4.51 -34.87 -2.50
CA ILE A 70 -3.89 -34.05 -1.44
C ILE A 70 -2.51 -33.54 -1.82
N ALA A 71 -1.63 -34.40 -2.33
CA ALA A 71 -0.24 -34.01 -2.61
C ALA A 71 -0.12 -32.92 -3.69
N GLU A 72 -1.02 -32.92 -4.68
CA GLU A 72 -1.00 -31.96 -5.80
C GLU A 72 -1.61 -30.60 -5.42
N LYS A 73 -2.61 -30.59 -4.52
CA LYS A 73 -3.33 -29.37 -4.13
C LYS A 73 -2.75 -28.70 -2.89
N ALA A 74 -2.23 -29.48 -1.93
CA ALA A 74 -1.63 -28.94 -0.70
C ALA A 74 -0.36 -28.13 -0.96
N SER A 75 0.41 -28.43 -2.01
CA SER A 75 1.63 -27.68 -2.39
C SER A 75 1.36 -26.32 -3.04
N LYS A 76 0.08 -26.01 -3.25
CA LYS A 76 -0.40 -24.90 -4.07
C LYS A 76 -1.19 -23.89 -3.23
N GLU A 77 -1.79 -24.30 -2.11
CA GLU A 77 -2.58 -23.42 -1.21
C GLU A 77 -1.71 -22.48 -0.38
N PHE A 78 -2.18 -21.24 -0.17
CA PHE A 78 -1.59 -20.38 0.85
C PHE A 78 -1.82 -21.01 2.23
N ARG A 79 -0.76 -21.12 3.02
CA ARG A 79 -0.83 -21.53 4.41
C ARG A 79 -0.12 -20.52 5.28
N LEU A 80 -0.73 -20.17 6.40
CA LEU A 80 -0.08 -19.29 7.36
C LEU A 80 1.21 -19.95 7.88
N GLY A 81 2.28 -19.16 7.90
CA GLY A 81 3.58 -19.55 8.41
C GLY A 81 4.28 -18.33 9.03
N GLN A 82 5.38 -18.58 9.77
CA GLN A 82 6.10 -17.56 10.53
C GLN A 82 6.41 -16.28 9.72
N ARG A 83 6.76 -16.42 8.43
CA ARG A 83 7.09 -15.29 7.54
C ARG A 83 5.95 -14.29 7.34
N ASN A 84 4.70 -14.76 7.39
CA ASN A 84 3.52 -13.94 7.16
C ASN A 84 2.72 -13.69 8.45
N PHE A 85 3.08 -14.35 9.56
CA PHE A 85 2.47 -14.17 10.87
C PHE A 85 2.95 -12.85 11.49
N PHE A 86 2.03 -12.05 12.03
CA PHE A 86 2.36 -10.87 12.82
C PHE A 86 2.04 -11.11 14.29
N ARG A 87 0.76 -11.32 14.62
CA ARG A 87 0.34 -11.61 16.00
C ARG A 87 -0.96 -12.41 16.07
N TYR A 88 -1.25 -12.99 17.23
CA TYR A 88 -2.57 -13.55 17.52
C TYR A 88 -3.54 -12.46 17.99
N ILE A 89 -4.73 -12.46 17.39
CA ILE A 89 -5.91 -11.77 17.93
C ILE A 89 -6.61 -12.69 18.93
N VAL A 90 -6.69 -13.98 18.60
CA VAL A 90 -7.13 -15.05 19.50
C VAL A 90 -6.07 -16.14 19.46
N PRO A 91 -5.26 -16.30 20.53
CA PRO A 91 -4.20 -17.30 20.55
C PRO A 91 -4.79 -18.72 20.65
N PRO A 92 -4.15 -19.72 20.04
CA PRO A 92 -4.61 -21.10 20.13
C PRO A 92 -4.33 -21.73 21.49
N LYS A 93 -5.22 -22.63 21.92
CA LYS A 93 -4.92 -23.53 23.04
C LYS A 93 -3.76 -24.45 22.65
N GLU A 94 -2.82 -24.67 23.56
CA GLU A 94 -1.63 -25.52 23.34
C GLU A 94 -1.99 -26.92 22.80
N GLN A 95 -3.06 -27.53 23.35
CA GLN A 95 -3.57 -28.81 22.89
C GLN A 95 -4.00 -28.81 21.42
N LEU A 96 -4.54 -27.69 20.93
CA LEU A 96 -4.95 -27.51 19.54
C LEU A 96 -3.74 -27.31 18.61
N ILE A 97 -2.70 -26.60 19.07
CA ILE A 97 -1.43 -26.50 18.34
C ILE A 97 -0.84 -27.89 18.15
N ARG A 98 -0.73 -28.65 19.25
CA ARG A 98 -0.19 -30.02 19.23
C ARG A 98 -1.04 -30.96 18.38
N ALA A 99 -2.36 -30.80 18.37
CA ALA A 99 -3.23 -31.57 17.50
C ALA A 99 -2.90 -31.36 16.01
N ILE A 100 -2.58 -30.13 15.58
CA ILE A 100 -2.16 -29.87 14.20
C ILE A 100 -0.83 -30.56 13.86
N GLU A 101 0.12 -30.61 14.80
CA GLU A 101 1.38 -31.32 14.57
C GLU A 101 1.19 -32.83 14.42
N VAL A 102 0.30 -33.42 15.22
CA VAL A 102 0.04 -34.86 15.25
C VAL A 102 -0.77 -35.32 14.05
N PHE A 103 -1.82 -34.59 13.69
CA PHE A 103 -2.78 -34.98 12.64
C PHE A 103 -2.53 -34.29 11.30
N GLY A 104 -1.65 -33.29 11.27
CA GLY A 104 -1.26 -32.53 10.09
C GLY A 104 -2.10 -31.28 9.82
N ARG A 105 -1.46 -30.30 9.16
CA ARG A 105 -2.03 -28.99 8.80
C ARG A 105 -3.27 -29.02 7.89
N LEU A 106 -3.54 -30.15 7.25
CA LEU A 106 -4.70 -30.34 6.38
C LEU A 106 -6.02 -30.58 7.12
N CYS A 107 -5.99 -30.65 8.45
CA CYS A 107 -7.18 -30.65 9.28
C CYS A 107 -7.62 -29.23 9.69
N LEU A 108 -6.90 -28.21 9.20
CA LEU A 108 -7.14 -26.79 9.47
C LEU A 108 -7.70 -26.07 8.24
N LEU A 109 -8.83 -25.38 8.43
CA LEU A 109 -9.38 -24.40 7.50
C LEU A 109 -8.81 -23.02 7.82
N GLU A 110 -8.34 -22.30 6.80
CA GLU A 110 -7.85 -20.92 6.93
C GLU A 110 -8.73 -20.01 6.09
N VAL A 111 -9.53 -19.20 6.77
CA VAL A 111 -10.53 -18.32 6.15
C VAL A 111 -10.06 -16.89 6.27
N PHE A 112 -9.87 -16.21 5.13
CA PHE A 112 -9.61 -14.78 5.12
C PHE A 112 -10.91 -14.02 5.38
N VAL A 113 -10.95 -13.22 6.44
CA VAL A 113 -12.13 -12.48 6.87
C VAL A 113 -11.94 -10.99 6.61
N TYR A 114 -12.82 -10.44 5.79
CA TYR A 114 -12.84 -9.04 5.37
C TYR A 114 -14.07 -8.31 5.95
N ASP A 115 -14.04 -6.98 5.84
CA ASP A 115 -15.20 -6.09 6.01
C ASP A 115 -15.95 -6.23 7.36
N GLU A 116 -17.26 -6.03 7.38
CA GLU A 116 -18.07 -6.05 8.62
C GLU A 116 -18.02 -7.39 9.36
N HIS A 117 -17.68 -8.49 8.69
CA HIS A 117 -17.57 -9.81 9.29
C HIS A 117 -16.42 -9.92 10.31
N ARG A 118 -15.47 -8.98 10.30
CA ARG A 118 -14.44 -8.87 11.35
C ARG A 118 -15.05 -8.60 12.73
N GLN A 119 -16.11 -7.81 12.79
CA GLN A 119 -16.81 -7.49 14.04
C GLN A 119 -17.56 -8.70 14.59
N SER A 120 -18.07 -9.56 13.71
CA SER A 120 -18.74 -10.82 14.09
C SER A 120 -17.83 -11.81 14.82
N MET A 121 -16.51 -11.57 14.83
CA MET A 121 -15.55 -12.40 15.56
C MET A 121 -15.23 -11.90 16.97
N GLN A 122 -15.80 -10.78 17.41
CA GLN A 122 -15.58 -10.27 18.77
C GLN A 122 -16.12 -11.25 19.82
N GLY A 123 -15.30 -11.57 20.83
CA GLY A 123 -15.67 -12.46 21.93
C GLY A 123 -15.48 -13.97 21.65
N ILE A 124 -15.13 -14.34 20.42
CA ILE A 124 -14.77 -15.73 20.06
C ILE A 124 -13.42 -16.09 20.67
N ARG A 125 -13.33 -17.30 21.24
CA ARG A 125 -12.12 -17.84 21.88
C ARG A 125 -11.66 -19.14 21.20
N SER A 126 -10.39 -19.48 21.38
CA SER A 126 -9.88 -20.78 20.92
C SER A 126 -10.62 -21.93 21.62
N GLY A 127 -11.08 -22.89 20.83
CA GLY A 127 -11.93 -24.00 21.24
C GLY A 127 -13.43 -23.75 21.13
N ASP A 128 -13.88 -22.50 20.89
CA ASP A 128 -15.29 -22.21 20.63
C ASP A 128 -15.72 -22.81 19.29
N PHE A 129 -17.01 -23.11 19.13
CA PHE A 129 -17.58 -23.50 17.86
C PHE A 129 -18.26 -22.32 17.18
N VAL A 130 -18.02 -22.19 15.88
CA VAL A 130 -18.62 -21.12 15.06
C VAL A 130 -19.18 -21.71 13.78
N VAL A 131 -20.29 -21.15 13.32
CA VAL A 131 -20.85 -21.40 12.00
C VAL A 131 -20.53 -20.24 11.08
N ILE A 132 -20.03 -20.54 9.88
CA ILE A 132 -19.72 -19.58 8.83
C ILE A 132 -20.67 -19.86 7.67
N LYS A 133 -21.48 -18.88 7.28
CA LYS A 133 -22.42 -18.99 6.15
C LYS A 133 -21.83 -18.41 4.88
N ASN A 134 -22.05 -19.10 3.75
CA ASN A 134 -21.71 -18.67 2.41
C ASN A 134 -20.22 -18.37 2.19
N LEU A 135 -19.35 -19.25 2.69
CA LEU A 135 -17.93 -19.27 2.39
C LEU A 135 -17.71 -19.63 0.90
N HIS A 136 -16.73 -19.02 0.24
CA HIS A 136 -16.36 -19.41 -1.13
C HIS A 136 -14.87 -19.36 -1.37
N ILE A 137 -14.47 -19.89 -2.53
CA ILE A 137 -13.08 -19.97 -2.98
C ILE A 137 -12.83 -18.88 -4.03
N ALA A 138 -11.74 -18.12 -3.88
CA ALA A 138 -11.33 -17.08 -4.83
C ALA A 138 -11.16 -17.63 -6.27
N GLU A 139 -11.68 -16.94 -7.28
CA GLU A 139 -11.48 -17.29 -8.70
C GLU A 139 -10.19 -16.66 -9.25
N ASP A 140 -9.17 -17.50 -9.46
CA ASP A 140 -8.05 -17.22 -10.36
C ASP A 140 -7.57 -18.57 -10.93
N ASP A 141 -7.55 -18.74 -12.26
CA ASP A 141 -7.07 -19.98 -12.88
C ASP A 141 -5.53 -20.11 -12.82
N SER A 142 -4.83 -19.11 -12.27
CA SER A 142 -3.38 -19.09 -12.03
C SER A 142 -2.96 -19.06 -10.55
N LYS A 143 -3.88 -18.77 -9.62
CA LYS A 143 -3.62 -18.68 -8.17
C LYS A 143 -4.63 -19.49 -7.37
N VAL A 144 -4.16 -20.09 -6.30
CA VAL A 144 -4.84 -21.24 -5.70
C VAL A 144 -5.89 -20.77 -4.71
N GLY A 145 -7.00 -21.52 -4.70
CA GLY A 145 -8.27 -21.14 -4.09
C GLY A 145 -8.26 -21.04 -2.56
N ASN A 146 -8.00 -19.83 -2.06
CA ASN A 146 -8.18 -19.49 -0.65
C ASN A 146 -9.66 -19.32 -0.30
N LEU A 147 -10.05 -19.73 0.91
CA LEU A 147 -11.40 -19.53 1.43
C LEU A 147 -11.55 -18.08 1.87
N ILE A 148 -12.57 -17.40 1.34
CA ILE A 148 -12.80 -15.99 1.61
C ILE A 148 -14.22 -15.77 2.14
N LEU A 149 -14.29 -14.93 3.17
CA LEU A 149 -15.51 -14.30 3.66
C LEU A 149 -15.35 -12.78 3.55
N HIS A 150 -16.06 -12.16 2.61
CA HIS A 150 -16.09 -10.72 2.36
C HIS A 150 -17.54 -10.26 2.11
N SER A 151 -17.80 -8.96 2.19
CA SER A 151 -19.14 -8.40 1.93
C SER A 151 -19.47 -8.48 0.43
N GLY A 152 -20.71 -8.86 0.11
CA GLY A 152 -21.25 -8.91 -1.26
C GLY A 152 -22.64 -8.27 -1.24
N LEU A 153 -23.17 -7.92 -2.42
CA LEU A 153 -24.53 -7.37 -2.62
C LEU A 153 -25.50 -7.94 -1.57
N ASP A 154 -26.22 -7.08 -0.85
CA ASP A 154 -27.02 -7.31 0.39
C ASP A 154 -27.99 -8.52 0.43
N GLU A 155 -28.01 -9.36 -0.60
CA GLU A 155 -28.92 -10.49 -0.81
C GLU A 155 -28.42 -11.86 -0.28
N TYR A 156 -27.19 -11.97 0.25
CA TYR A 156 -26.56 -13.29 0.54
C TYR A 156 -26.38 -13.68 2.02
N GLU A 157 -26.86 -12.90 3.01
CA GLU A 157 -26.87 -13.25 4.45
C GLU A 157 -25.59 -13.99 4.94
N ARG A 158 -24.41 -13.42 4.67
CA ARG A 158 -23.09 -13.99 5.01
C ARG A 158 -22.69 -13.60 6.43
N GLY A 159 -21.93 -14.44 7.12
CA GLY A 159 -21.46 -14.09 8.47
C GLY A 159 -20.89 -15.25 9.27
N ILE A 160 -20.54 -14.92 10.52
CA ILE A 160 -19.99 -15.84 11.51
C ILE A 160 -20.86 -15.75 12.77
N TRP A 161 -21.32 -16.89 13.28
CA TRP A 161 -22.13 -16.96 14.51
C TRP A 161 -21.57 -18.00 15.47
N TYR A 162 -21.59 -17.67 16.76
CA TYR A 162 -21.22 -18.59 17.84
C TYR A 162 -22.23 -19.73 17.98
N VAL A 163 -21.74 -20.94 18.21
CA VAL A 163 -22.54 -22.14 18.50
C VAL A 163 -22.25 -22.61 19.93
N PRO A 164 -23.23 -22.58 20.84
CA PRO A 164 -23.07 -23.11 22.19
C PRO A 164 -22.67 -24.59 22.22
N ASP A 165 -21.84 -25.01 23.19
CA ASP A 165 -21.39 -26.40 23.29
C ASP A 165 -22.55 -27.40 23.45
N ASP A 166 -23.61 -27.01 24.14
CA ASP A 166 -24.81 -27.80 24.39
C ASP A 166 -25.89 -27.66 23.30
N TYR A 167 -25.54 -27.10 22.13
CA TYR A 167 -26.50 -26.90 21.05
C TYR A 167 -27.08 -28.23 20.55
N PRO A 168 -28.41 -28.43 20.51
CA PRO A 168 -29.02 -29.76 20.39
C PRO A 168 -29.07 -30.33 18.96
N ASP A 169 -28.25 -29.85 18.03
CA ASP A 169 -28.20 -30.35 16.65
C ASP A 169 -27.34 -31.61 16.52
N GLU A 170 -27.87 -32.65 15.88
CA GLU A 170 -27.21 -33.95 15.74
C GLU A 170 -25.89 -33.86 14.97
N SER A 171 -25.85 -33.11 13.85
CA SER A 171 -24.64 -32.97 13.04
C SER A 171 -23.56 -32.14 13.75
N PHE A 172 -23.97 -31.15 14.54
CA PHE A 172 -23.05 -30.41 15.41
C PHE A 172 -22.45 -31.29 16.51
N GLN A 173 -23.29 -32.06 17.22
CA GLN A 173 -22.82 -32.95 18.29
C GLN A 173 -21.89 -34.05 17.76
N GLU A 174 -22.14 -34.58 16.55
CA GLU A 174 -21.23 -35.50 15.87
C GLU A 174 -19.85 -34.86 15.58
N LEU A 175 -19.82 -33.64 15.06
CA LEU A 175 -18.57 -32.90 14.82
C LEU A 175 -17.83 -32.65 16.13
N ARG A 176 -18.56 -32.24 17.17
CA ARG A 176 -18.00 -31.96 18.49
C ARG A 176 -17.38 -33.21 19.10
N GLU A 177 -18.09 -34.33 19.11
CA GLU A 177 -17.57 -35.61 19.62
C GLU A 177 -16.33 -36.07 18.82
N GLN A 178 -16.34 -35.89 17.50
CA GLN A 178 -15.17 -36.19 16.65
C GLN A 178 -13.95 -35.36 17.05
N VAL A 179 -14.13 -34.05 17.21
CA VAL A 179 -13.05 -33.13 17.58
C VAL A 179 -12.55 -33.41 19.00
N GLU A 180 -13.45 -33.61 19.96
CA GLU A 180 -13.11 -33.94 21.35
C GLU A 180 -12.31 -35.26 21.42
N LYS A 181 -12.78 -36.31 20.74
CA LYS A 181 -12.07 -37.60 20.68
C LYS A 181 -10.68 -37.50 20.06
N ALA A 182 -10.49 -36.64 19.06
CA ALA A 182 -9.18 -36.38 18.49
C ALA A 182 -8.26 -35.69 19.52
N LEU A 183 -8.78 -34.69 20.24
CA LEU A 183 -8.04 -33.96 21.26
C LEU A 183 -7.70 -34.82 22.50
N GLU A 184 -8.55 -35.76 22.90
CA GLU A 184 -8.27 -36.71 24.00
C GLU A 184 -7.00 -37.53 23.78
N SER A 185 -6.63 -37.79 22.53
CA SER A 185 -5.41 -38.51 22.18
C SER A 185 -4.14 -37.65 22.20
N VAL A 186 -4.29 -36.34 22.38
CA VAL A 186 -3.20 -35.35 22.44
C VAL A 186 -2.93 -35.01 23.90
N THR A 187 -1.89 -35.61 24.48
CA THR A 187 -1.59 -35.51 25.93
C THR A 187 -0.27 -34.81 26.25
N ASP A 188 0.58 -34.53 25.27
CA ASP A 188 1.95 -33.97 25.43
C ASP A 188 2.07 -32.57 24.83
N TYR A 189 1.18 -31.67 25.23
CA TYR A 189 1.04 -30.34 24.61
C TYR A 189 1.58 -29.17 25.44
N GLU A 190 2.10 -29.41 26.65
CA GLU A 190 2.62 -28.32 27.49
C GLU A 190 3.83 -27.62 26.84
N GLY A 191 3.75 -26.29 26.75
CA GLY A 191 4.85 -25.44 26.25
C GLY A 191 5.08 -25.52 24.74
N VAL A 192 4.07 -25.97 23.97
CA VAL A 192 4.11 -25.98 22.51
C VAL A 192 3.72 -24.60 21.98
N GLU A 193 4.57 -24.01 21.16
CA GLU A 193 4.33 -22.73 20.49
C GLU A 193 4.31 -22.93 18.97
N GLU A 194 3.31 -22.37 18.27
CA GLU A 194 3.20 -22.51 16.81
C GLU A 194 4.00 -21.44 16.05
N PHE A 195 3.99 -20.20 16.56
CA PHE A 195 4.67 -19.04 15.97
C PHE A 195 5.33 -18.22 17.06
N GLU A 196 6.51 -17.68 16.75
CA GLU A 196 7.17 -16.69 17.59
C GLU A 196 6.46 -15.34 17.40
N GLU A 197 5.78 -14.84 18.43
CA GLU A 197 5.24 -13.48 18.43
C GLU A 197 6.41 -12.49 18.51
N GLU A 198 6.49 -11.58 17.55
CA GLU A 198 7.39 -10.44 17.66
C GLU A 198 6.97 -9.64 18.89
N GLN A 199 7.87 -9.51 19.87
CA GLN A 199 7.60 -8.72 21.07
C GLN A 199 7.42 -7.26 20.67
N SER A 200 6.18 -6.87 20.41
CA SER A 200 5.80 -5.48 20.22
C SER A 200 5.99 -4.73 21.53
N GLN A 201 6.82 -3.68 21.53
CA GLN A 201 6.56 -2.57 22.44
C GLN A 201 5.20 -2.00 22.04
N GLU A 202 4.26 -1.96 22.99
CA GLU A 202 2.87 -1.58 22.75
C GLU A 202 2.75 -0.19 22.11
N GLU A 203 2.41 -0.13 20.82
CA GLU A 203 1.85 1.08 20.22
C GLU A 203 0.35 1.11 20.46
N LYS A 204 -0.10 2.09 21.24
CA LYS A 204 -1.51 2.42 21.45
C LYS A 204 -2.09 3.08 20.18
N PRO A 205 -3.41 2.93 19.93
CA PRO A 205 -4.06 3.56 18.78
C PRO A 205 -4.06 5.09 18.93
N LEU A 206 -3.53 5.79 17.93
CA LEU A 206 -3.59 7.25 17.83
C LEU A 206 -5.03 7.70 17.59
N VAL A 207 -5.68 8.16 18.66
CA VAL A 207 -6.85 9.04 18.59
C VAL A 207 -6.33 10.41 18.15
N VAL A 208 -6.73 10.86 16.96
CA VAL A 208 -6.48 12.21 16.49
C VAL A 208 -7.24 13.18 17.41
N GLN A 209 -6.53 13.82 18.33
CA GLN A 209 -7.03 15.02 18.98
C GLN A 209 -6.62 16.24 18.15
N LYS A 210 -7.62 16.95 17.62
CA LYS A 210 -7.45 18.33 17.14
C LYS A 210 -6.85 19.16 18.28
N THR A 211 -5.70 19.77 18.06
CA THR A 211 -5.24 20.89 18.87
C THR A 211 -5.22 22.14 18.01
N ASP A 212 -6.17 23.02 18.27
CA ASP A 212 -6.09 24.43 17.87
C ASP A 212 -4.97 25.07 18.71
N LYS A 213 -3.78 25.20 18.13
CA LYS A 213 -2.78 26.19 18.58
C LYS A 213 -2.21 26.89 17.35
N GLU A 214 -2.61 28.15 17.19
CA GLU A 214 -1.82 29.13 16.43
C GLU A 214 -0.40 29.15 17.01
N PHE A 215 0.57 28.65 16.25
CA PHE A 215 1.97 28.84 16.56
C PHE A 215 2.36 30.28 16.21
N PRO A 216 3.05 31.02 17.10
CA PRO A 216 3.59 32.32 16.74
C PRO A 216 4.67 32.14 15.67
N GLU A 217 4.66 33.01 14.65
CA GLU A 217 5.74 33.12 13.65
C GLU A 217 7.10 33.22 14.35
N SER A 218 7.86 32.13 14.37
CA SER A 218 9.27 32.13 14.69
C SER A 218 10.03 32.52 13.42
N THR A 219 10.69 33.67 13.47
CA THR A 219 11.64 34.12 12.43
C THR A 219 12.92 33.29 12.51
N GLU A 220 12.85 32.01 12.18
CA GLU A 220 14.03 31.19 11.95
C GLU A 220 14.46 31.33 10.48
N PRO A 221 15.77 31.34 10.20
CA PRO A 221 16.24 31.42 8.82
C PRO A 221 15.85 30.14 8.06
N GLU A 222 14.99 30.27 7.06
CA GLU A 222 14.64 29.18 6.15
C GLU A 222 15.74 28.96 5.11
N VAL A 223 15.99 27.69 4.80
CA VAL A 223 16.91 27.28 3.73
C VAL A 223 16.12 27.15 2.43
N PRO A 224 16.43 27.96 1.38
CA PRO A 224 15.71 27.89 0.13
C PRO A 224 16.04 26.62 -0.66
N PRO A 225 15.07 26.04 -1.40
CA PRO A 225 15.31 24.85 -2.21
C PRO A 225 16.23 25.15 -3.39
N GLN A 226 17.13 24.21 -3.68
CA GLN A 226 18.01 24.26 -4.84
C GLN A 226 17.28 23.80 -6.10
N LYS A 227 16.55 24.72 -6.73
CA LYS A 227 15.81 24.43 -7.97
C LYS A 227 16.69 24.26 -9.21
N GLN A 228 17.91 24.81 -9.19
CA GLN A 228 18.83 24.77 -10.33
C GLN A 228 20.05 23.93 -9.98
N ILE A 229 20.01 22.64 -10.29
CA ILE A 229 21.11 21.73 -9.98
C ILE A 229 22.16 21.83 -11.08
N THR A 230 23.39 22.20 -10.70
CA THR A 230 24.53 22.24 -11.61
C THR A 230 25.73 21.55 -10.96
N LEU A 231 26.22 20.48 -11.60
CA LEU A 231 27.42 19.77 -11.16
C LEU A 231 28.59 20.16 -12.08
N GLY A 232 29.67 20.66 -11.47
CA GLY A 232 30.78 21.22 -12.24
C GLY A 232 30.34 22.42 -13.07
N GLN A 233 30.77 22.46 -14.33
CA GLN A 233 30.45 23.59 -15.23
C GLN A 233 29.41 23.26 -16.30
N LYS A 234 29.07 21.98 -16.48
CA LYS A 234 28.37 21.51 -17.69
C LYS A 234 27.28 20.49 -17.46
N ILE A 235 27.07 20.01 -16.23
CA ILE A 235 26.07 19.00 -15.92
C ILE A 235 24.92 19.70 -15.21
N HIS A 236 23.72 19.62 -15.75
CA HIS A 236 22.52 20.19 -15.14
C HIS A 236 21.46 19.11 -15.00
N VAL A 237 20.70 19.16 -13.90
CA VAL A 237 19.58 18.25 -13.65
C VAL A 237 18.33 19.10 -13.46
N ASP A 238 17.31 18.83 -14.25
CA ASP A 238 16.02 19.57 -14.31
C ASP A 238 16.19 21.08 -14.48
N TYR A 239 17.33 21.49 -15.03
CA TYR A 239 17.70 22.85 -15.31
C TYR A 239 18.28 22.95 -16.72
N PHE A 240 17.71 23.85 -17.52
CA PHE A 240 17.98 23.95 -18.96
C PHE A 240 18.51 25.35 -19.30
N PRO A 241 19.78 25.66 -19.00
CA PRO A 241 20.37 26.97 -19.30
C PRO A 241 20.63 27.15 -20.80
N GLU A 242 20.58 28.38 -21.31
CA GLU A 242 20.81 28.72 -22.73
C GLU A 242 22.25 28.41 -23.20
N SER A 243 22.57 27.13 -23.42
CA SER A 243 23.88 26.66 -23.89
C SER A 243 23.81 25.26 -24.49
N ASN A 244 24.31 25.11 -25.72
CA ASN A 244 24.26 23.84 -26.45
C ASN A 244 25.40 22.87 -26.11
N ASN A 245 26.35 23.30 -25.29
CA ASN A 245 27.51 22.49 -24.90
C ASN A 245 27.36 21.81 -23.53
N HIS A 246 26.17 21.89 -22.94
CA HIS A 246 25.90 21.34 -21.62
C HIS A 246 25.18 19.97 -21.71
N TYR A 247 25.33 19.16 -20.68
CA TYR A 247 24.57 17.94 -20.46
C TYR A 247 23.39 18.29 -19.56
N CYS A 248 22.19 18.36 -20.13
CA CYS A 248 20.97 18.66 -19.37
C CYS A 248 20.19 17.36 -19.19
N PHE A 249 20.09 16.91 -17.94
CA PHE A 249 19.41 15.70 -17.54
C PHE A 249 18.00 16.03 -17.07
N LEU A 250 17.05 15.17 -17.43
CA LEU A 250 15.65 15.29 -17.07
C LEU A 250 15.26 14.06 -16.25
N THR A 251 14.88 14.25 -14.98
CA THR A 251 14.56 13.16 -14.05
C THR A 251 13.21 12.55 -14.34
N SER A 252 12.20 13.37 -14.59
CA SER A 252 10.87 12.99 -15.04
C SER A 252 10.21 14.16 -15.77
N TRP A 253 9.10 13.91 -16.46
CA TRP A 253 8.29 15.03 -16.95
C TRP A 253 7.46 15.63 -15.81
N HIS A 254 7.43 16.96 -15.72
CA HIS A 254 6.44 17.68 -14.92
C HIS A 254 6.12 19.05 -15.54
N ARG A 255 4.92 19.57 -15.24
CA ARG A 255 4.40 20.81 -15.87
C ARG A 255 5.30 22.05 -15.65
N ASP A 256 6.04 22.09 -14.55
CA ASP A 256 6.91 23.24 -14.22
C ASP A 256 8.22 23.27 -15.05
N LEU A 257 8.45 22.26 -15.88
CA LEU A 257 9.66 22.08 -16.67
C LEU A 257 9.41 22.54 -18.11
N VAL A 258 10.00 23.69 -18.46
CA VAL A 258 9.84 24.28 -19.79
C VAL A 258 10.96 23.75 -20.71
N ILE A 259 10.69 22.63 -21.37
CA ILE A 259 11.44 22.22 -22.56
C ILE A 259 10.54 22.54 -23.75
N ASP A 260 10.78 23.65 -24.43
CA ASP A 260 9.97 24.09 -25.56
C ASP A 260 10.72 23.94 -26.90
N GLU A 261 10.08 24.42 -27.97
CA GLU A 261 10.66 24.48 -29.31
C GLU A 261 11.96 25.28 -29.37
N LYS A 262 12.12 26.29 -28.50
CA LYS A 262 13.28 27.20 -28.47
C LYS A 262 14.48 26.56 -27.80
N TRP A 263 14.29 25.53 -26.99
CA TRP A 263 15.41 24.76 -26.45
C TRP A 263 16.25 24.16 -27.60
N THR A 264 17.53 24.49 -27.66
CA THR A 264 18.43 23.99 -28.72
C THR A 264 19.47 22.97 -28.22
N GLY A 265 19.53 22.76 -26.90
CA GLY A 265 20.41 21.78 -26.28
C GLY A 265 19.88 20.35 -26.35
N ARG A 266 20.72 19.40 -25.93
CA ARG A 266 20.33 17.99 -25.79
C ARG A 266 19.77 17.73 -24.40
N VAL A 267 18.72 16.92 -24.34
CA VAL A 267 18.09 16.46 -23.10
C VAL A 267 18.40 14.98 -22.95
N PHE A 268 18.93 14.60 -21.79
CA PHE A 268 19.27 13.23 -21.44
C PHE A 268 18.26 12.72 -20.41
N CYS A 269 17.58 11.62 -20.71
CA CYS A 269 16.50 11.09 -19.85
C CYS A 269 16.44 9.56 -19.94
N SER A 270 15.53 8.93 -19.20
CA SER A 270 15.19 7.52 -19.37
C SER A 270 14.60 7.22 -20.75
N GLU A 271 14.56 5.96 -21.14
CA GLU A 271 13.99 5.54 -22.42
C GLU A 271 12.48 5.83 -22.46
N GLU A 272 11.80 5.54 -21.36
CA GLU A 272 10.38 5.78 -21.12
C GLU A 272 10.05 7.28 -21.23
N THR A 273 10.82 8.15 -20.56
CA THR A 273 10.64 9.60 -20.68
C THR A 273 10.85 10.06 -22.13
N ALA A 274 11.81 9.48 -22.86
CA ALA A 274 12.03 9.83 -24.26
C ALA A 274 10.87 9.44 -25.18
N LEU A 275 10.11 8.37 -24.86
CA LEU A 275 8.94 7.93 -25.62
C LEU A 275 7.76 8.90 -25.47
N ILE A 276 7.57 9.47 -24.27
CA ILE A 276 6.42 10.33 -23.97
C ILE A 276 6.63 11.80 -24.30
N ILE A 277 7.89 12.27 -24.38
CA ILE A 277 8.18 13.69 -24.69
C ILE A 277 7.46 14.19 -25.97
N PRO A 278 7.47 13.48 -27.12
CA PRO A 278 6.80 13.96 -28.33
C PRO A 278 5.30 14.17 -28.15
N ILE A 279 4.64 13.28 -27.39
CA ILE A 279 3.21 13.36 -27.06
C ILE A 279 2.96 14.63 -26.24
N ILE A 280 3.77 14.83 -25.20
CA ILE A 280 3.61 15.97 -24.30
C ILE A 280 3.90 17.30 -24.99
N MET A 281 4.86 17.33 -25.91
CA MET A 281 5.17 18.50 -26.72
C MET A 281 4.15 18.77 -27.83
N GLY A 282 3.40 17.75 -28.24
CA GLY A 282 2.51 17.79 -29.42
C GLY A 282 3.25 17.81 -30.76
N TYR A 283 4.56 17.52 -30.78
CA TYR A 283 5.37 17.44 -31.99
C TYR A 283 6.64 16.61 -31.78
N ASP A 284 7.20 16.09 -32.88
CA ASP A 284 8.44 15.33 -32.84
C ASP A 284 9.67 16.25 -32.65
N PRO A 285 10.43 16.11 -31.54
CA PRO A 285 11.65 16.88 -31.36
C PRO A 285 12.70 16.52 -32.43
N PRO A 286 13.54 17.48 -32.87
CA PRO A 286 14.60 17.20 -33.84
C PRO A 286 15.46 15.98 -33.48
N PRO A 287 15.96 15.23 -34.47
CA PRO A 287 16.78 14.04 -34.22
C PRO A 287 17.95 14.36 -33.29
N LYS A 288 18.18 13.50 -32.30
CA LYS A 288 19.23 13.63 -31.28
C LYS A 288 19.05 14.81 -30.31
N LYS A 289 17.89 15.48 -30.29
CA LYS A 289 17.56 16.45 -29.24
C LYS A 289 17.25 15.74 -27.92
N ILE A 290 16.50 14.65 -27.97
CA ILE A 290 16.23 13.78 -26.83
C ILE A 290 17.17 12.57 -26.91
N ILE A 291 17.90 12.31 -25.84
CA ILE A 291 18.91 11.26 -25.74
C ILE A 291 18.47 10.26 -24.65
N PRO A 292 17.85 9.14 -25.04
CA PRO A 292 17.49 8.10 -24.08
C PRO A 292 18.75 7.42 -23.52
N LEU A 293 18.74 7.17 -22.21
CA LEU A 293 19.79 6.50 -21.46
C LEU A 293 19.23 5.23 -20.84
N LYS A 294 20.07 4.19 -20.72
CA LYS A 294 19.66 2.91 -20.14
C LYS A 294 19.53 3.03 -18.63
N THR A 295 18.36 2.70 -18.09
CA THR A 295 18.12 2.50 -16.65
C THR A 295 18.91 1.29 -16.13
N ASN A 296 19.33 1.35 -14.87
CA ASN A 296 20.11 0.31 -14.19
C ASN A 296 21.44 -0.05 -14.88
N LYS A 297 21.97 0.87 -15.70
CA LYS A 297 23.28 0.75 -16.36
C LYS A 297 24.06 2.06 -16.32
N TRP A 298 25.38 1.94 -16.19
CA TRP A 298 26.28 3.10 -16.29
C TRP A 298 26.33 3.62 -17.73
N ASN A 299 25.84 4.83 -17.93
CA ASN A 299 25.90 5.55 -19.21
C ASN A 299 27.15 6.44 -19.21
N ARG A 300 28.10 6.12 -20.10
CA ARG A 300 29.39 6.80 -20.18
C ARG A 300 29.28 8.09 -20.99
N MET A 301 29.67 9.20 -20.37
CA MET A 301 29.85 10.50 -21.02
C MET A 301 31.35 10.76 -21.23
N ASN A 302 31.73 11.96 -21.67
CA ASN A 302 33.14 12.27 -21.95
C ASN A 302 34.03 12.15 -20.71
N ASN A 303 33.71 12.87 -19.63
CA ASN A 303 34.54 12.99 -18.41
C ASN A 303 33.81 12.54 -17.13
N PHE A 304 32.66 11.88 -17.28
CA PHE A 304 31.87 11.38 -16.16
C PHE A 304 31.01 10.20 -16.64
N SER A 305 30.35 9.54 -15.71
CA SER A 305 29.33 8.54 -15.99
C SER A 305 28.11 8.81 -15.11
N VAL A 306 26.95 8.42 -15.61
CA VAL A 306 25.68 8.56 -14.90
C VAL A 306 24.96 7.22 -14.90
N LEU A 307 24.41 6.84 -13.76
CA LEU A 307 23.53 5.70 -13.60
C LEU A 307 22.12 6.23 -13.33
N LEU A 308 21.15 5.70 -14.07
CA LEU A 308 19.73 5.97 -13.87
C LEU A 308 19.16 4.86 -12.99
N ILE A 309 18.51 5.24 -11.89
CA ILE A 309 17.82 4.34 -10.96
C ILE A 309 16.36 4.74 -11.00
N GLU A 310 15.42 3.80 -11.02
CA GLU A 310 14.00 4.15 -10.97
C GLU A 310 13.69 4.93 -9.68
N SER A 311 12.95 6.03 -9.77
CA SER A 311 12.66 6.87 -8.60
C SER A 311 11.33 6.54 -7.93
N ASN A 312 10.60 5.55 -8.44
CA ASN A 312 9.30 5.14 -7.90
C ASN A 312 8.30 6.32 -7.78
N HIS A 313 8.39 7.34 -8.64
CA HIS A 313 7.46 8.49 -8.65
C HIS A 313 6.36 8.32 -9.71
N CYS A 314 6.76 8.17 -10.97
CA CYS A 314 5.88 7.88 -12.10
C CYS A 314 6.61 7.04 -13.16
N ALA A 315 5.89 6.56 -14.16
CA ALA A 315 6.50 5.79 -15.25
C ALA A 315 7.62 6.57 -15.95
N GLY A 316 8.81 5.97 -15.99
CA GLY A 316 10.02 6.59 -16.57
C GLY A 316 10.74 7.60 -15.69
N SER A 317 10.26 7.90 -14.48
CA SER A 317 10.96 8.75 -13.52
C SER A 317 12.23 8.08 -12.97
N VAL A 318 13.31 8.85 -12.88
CA VAL A 318 14.62 8.32 -12.46
C VAL A 318 15.37 9.26 -11.52
N MET A 319 16.10 8.65 -10.58
CA MET A 319 17.22 9.26 -9.89
C MET A 319 18.49 9.16 -10.76
N PHE A 320 19.38 10.14 -10.63
CA PHE A 320 20.69 10.11 -11.28
C PHE A 320 21.82 10.01 -10.26
N LEU A 321 22.66 8.98 -10.41
CA LEU A 321 23.91 8.84 -9.67
C LEU A 321 25.10 9.15 -10.58
N PHE A 322 25.81 10.24 -10.29
CA PHE A 322 26.94 10.73 -11.08
C PHE A 322 28.29 10.35 -10.46
N LYS A 323 29.27 10.02 -11.30
CA LYS A 323 30.68 9.82 -10.90
C LYS A 323 31.68 10.20 -11.98
N GLY A 324 32.96 10.23 -11.62
CA GLY A 324 34.07 10.43 -12.53
C GLY A 324 34.66 11.83 -12.47
N PRO A 325 35.73 12.12 -13.26
CA PRO A 325 36.59 13.27 -13.07
C PRO A 325 35.89 14.63 -12.94
N GLU A 326 34.88 14.92 -13.78
CA GLU A 326 34.16 16.21 -13.72
C GLU A 326 33.38 16.40 -12.39
N VAL A 327 32.83 15.30 -11.89
CA VAL A 327 32.00 15.26 -10.66
C VAL A 327 32.91 15.25 -9.44
N GLU A 328 33.89 14.35 -9.41
CA GLU A 328 34.84 14.17 -8.30
C GLU A 328 35.73 15.39 -8.10
N TYR A 329 36.12 16.10 -9.17
CA TYR A 329 36.90 17.34 -9.05
C TYR A 329 36.14 18.43 -8.29
N THR A 330 34.81 18.45 -8.38
CA THR A 330 33.98 19.51 -7.78
C THR A 330 33.29 19.09 -6.48
N HIS A 331 32.98 17.80 -6.32
CA HIS A 331 32.20 17.27 -5.20
C HIS A 331 32.95 16.21 -4.38
N GLY A 332 34.07 15.69 -4.88
CA GLY A 332 34.93 14.74 -4.15
C GLY A 332 34.51 13.27 -4.22
N ALA A 333 33.23 12.97 -4.46
CA ALA A 333 32.72 11.60 -4.58
C ALA A 333 31.49 11.53 -5.50
N TYR A 334 30.66 10.50 -5.31
CA TYR A 334 29.40 10.34 -6.05
C TYR A 334 28.42 11.46 -5.71
N VAL A 335 27.61 11.89 -6.68
CA VAL A 335 26.49 12.82 -6.45
C VAL A 335 25.20 12.14 -6.84
N LEU A 336 24.23 12.12 -5.92
CA LEU A 336 22.88 11.59 -6.15
C LEU A 336 21.90 12.75 -6.31
N CYS A 337 21.14 12.74 -7.40
CA CYS A 337 19.97 13.60 -7.57
C CYS A 337 18.74 12.71 -7.63
N THR A 338 17.84 12.81 -6.65
CA THR A 338 16.67 11.93 -6.59
C THR A 338 15.64 12.27 -7.67
N GLY A 339 15.63 13.52 -8.17
CA GLY A 339 14.43 14.03 -8.84
C GLY A 339 13.23 13.92 -7.91
N ARG A 340 12.02 13.87 -8.46
CA ARG A 340 10.85 13.47 -7.68
C ARG A 340 10.89 11.97 -7.42
N PHE A 341 10.69 11.54 -6.18
CA PHE A 341 10.82 10.13 -5.81
C PHE A 341 9.93 9.74 -4.62
N ARG A 342 9.61 8.44 -4.51
CA ARG A 342 8.94 7.88 -3.33
C ARG A 342 9.71 6.67 -2.79
N ALA A 343 10.26 6.79 -1.59
CA ALA A 343 10.89 5.71 -0.85
C ALA A 343 9.87 4.97 0.04
N ASP A 344 8.82 4.42 -0.58
CA ASP A 344 7.89 3.54 0.14
C ASP A 344 8.58 2.23 0.56
N GLU A 345 7.88 1.42 1.34
CA GLU A 345 8.45 0.20 1.92
C GLU A 345 9.02 -0.74 0.84
N GLN A 346 8.30 -0.92 -0.27
CA GLN A 346 8.77 -1.77 -1.37
C GLN A 346 10.08 -1.25 -1.97
N PHE A 347 10.22 0.07 -2.17
CA PHE A 347 11.47 0.65 -2.64
C PHE A 347 12.59 0.53 -1.59
N LEU A 348 12.28 0.65 -0.30
CA LEU A 348 13.25 0.51 0.79
C LEU A 348 13.78 -0.93 0.92
N GLU A 349 12.94 -1.94 0.63
CA GLU A 349 13.34 -3.35 0.54
C GLU A 349 14.36 -3.59 -0.58
N GLU A 350 14.27 -2.87 -1.70
CA GLU A 350 15.25 -2.97 -2.80
C GLU A 350 16.66 -2.50 -2.41
N LEU A 351 16.79 -1.73 -1.33
CA LEU A 351 18.08 -1.30 -0.75
C LEU A 351 18.64 -2.29 0.28
N GLU A 352 17.89 -3.34 0.66
CA GLU A 352 18.32 -4.33 1.64
C GLU A 352 19.17 -5.45 1.03
N GLU A 353 19.69 -6.34 1.88
CA GLU A 353 20.51 -7.48 1.44
C GLU A 353 19.72 -8.37 0.45
N GLY A 354 20.27 -8.51 -0.76
CA GLY A 354 19.64 -9.24 -1.85
C GLY A 354 18.68 -8.43 -2.72
N GLY A 355 18.45 -7.15 -2.41
CA GLY A 355 17.68 -6.22 -3.24
C GLY A 355 18.44 -5.69 -4.46
N ASP A 356 17.71 -5.23 -5.47
CA ASP A 356 18.29 -4.76 -6.75
C ASP A 356 19.18 -3.50 -6.59
N TYR A 357 18.98 -2.75 -5.52
CA TYR A 357 19.69 -1.52 -5.19
C TYR A 357 20.58 -1.62 -3.94
N GLU A 358 20.81 -2.82 -3.39
CA GLU A 358 21.71 -3.07 -2.24
C GLU A 358 23.06 -2.37 -2.41
N TRP A 359 23.62 -2.42 -3.62
CA TRP A 359 24.93 -1.85 -3.96
C TRP A 359 25.02 -0.34 -3.72
N LEU A 360 23.89 0.39 -3.64
CA LEU A 360 23.85 1.83 -3.38
C LEU A 360 24.27 2.14 -1.94
N THR A 361 23.94 1.25 -0.99
CA THR A 361 24.25 1.40 0.44
C THR A 361 25.76 1.40 0.70
N GLU A 362 26.54 0.71 -0.16
CA GLU A 362 27.99 0.66 -0.08
C GLU A 362 28.72 1.90 -0.68
N LYS A 363 27.99 2.85 -1.27
CA LYS A 363 28.59 4.00 -1.97
C LYS A 363 28.70 5.19 -1.03
N VAL A 364 29.86 5.86 -1.08
CA VAL A 364 30.05 7.15 -0.42
C VAL A 364 29.59 8.25 -1.35
N ILE A 365 28.48 8.90 -0.99
CA ILE A 365 27.86 9.98 -1.75
C ILE A 365 28.30 11.31 -1.12
N SER A 366 28.88 12.22 -1.88
CA SER A 366 29.23 13.53 -1.33
C SER A 366 27.98 14.39 -1.12
N ASN A 367 27.11 14.44 -2.13
CA ASN A 367 25.94 15.30 -2.15
C ASN A 367 24.71 14.52 -2.57
N VAL A 368 23.63 14.67 -1.82
CA VAL A 368 22.29 14.22 -2.18
C VAL A 368 21.43 15.46 -2.45
N TYR A 369 21.05 15.67 -3.70
CA TYR A 369 20.01 16.62 -4.09
C TYR A 369 18.67 15.89 -3.99
N MET A 370 17.89 16.22 -2.96
CA MET A 370 16.75 15.42 -2.53
C MET A 370 15.42 16.16 -2.74
N ASP A 371 14.47 15.46 -3.31
CA ASP A 371 13.07 15.86 -3.29
C ASP A 371 12.52 15.78 -1.87
N ASN A 372 12.13 16.95 -1.36
CA ASN A 372 11.54 17.13 -0.06
C ASN A 372 10.06 17.56 -0.15
N THR A 373 9.37 17.33 -1.27
CA THR A 373 7.98 17.78 -1.49
C THR A 373 7.02 17.33 -0.39
N GLY A 374 7.17 16.10 0.12
CA GLY A 374 6.31 15.54 1.17
C GLY A 374 6.83 15.73 2.59
N PHE A 375 7.79 16.63 2.82
CA PHE A 375 8.46 16.74 4.13
C PHE A 375 7.55 17.25 5.25
N ASP A 376 6.47 17.96 4.91
CA ASP A 376 5.46 18.42 5.87
C ASP A 376 4.49 17.31 6.30
N SER A 377 4.53 16.14 5.64
CA SER A 377 3.67 14.99 5.94
C SER A 377 4.48 13.89 6.64
N ILE A 378 4.08 13.49 7.84
CA ILE A 378 4.78 12.48 8.64
C ILE A 378 4.85 11.14 7.90
N ASP A 379 3.68 10.63 7.50
CA ASP A 379 3.52 9.41 6.72
C ASP A 379 2.42 9.59 5.68
N PHE A 380 2.54 8.87 4.57
CA PHE A 380 1.47 8.69 3.60
C PHE A 380 0.93 7.27 3.69
N PRO A 381 -0.36 7.05 3.39
CA PRO A 381 -0.86 5.69 3.17
C PRO A 381 -0.09 5.00 2.06
N THR A 382 -0.03 3.67 2.11
CA THR A 382 0.51 2.88 1.00
C THR A 382 -0.31 3.10 -0.26
N ARG A 383 0.29 2.95 -1.44
CA ARG A 383 -0.44 3.07 -2.73
C ARG A 383 -1.61 2.09 -2.82
N GLU A 384 -1.48 0.91 -2.21
CA GLU A 384 -2.55 -0.10 -2.15
C GLU A 384 -3.73 0.36 -1.26
N GLU A 385 -3.46 0.92 -0.08
CA GLU A 385 -4.50 1.50 0.77
C GLU A 385 -5.18 2.70 0.11
N SER A 386 -4.42 3.59 -0.51
CA SER A 386 -4.97 4.71 -1.28
C SER A 386 -5.86 4.24 -2.42
N LEU A 387 -5.43 3.22 -3.19
CA LEU A 387 -6.23 2.65 -4.26
C LEU A 387 -7.55 2.08 -3.71
N LYS A 388 -7.50 1.32 -2.61
CA LYS A 388 -8.71 0.82 -1.96
C LYS A 388 -9.64 1.97 -1.58
N ALA A 389 -9.11 3.04 -1.01
CA ALA A 389 -9.89 4.23 -0.66
C ALA A 389 -10.51 4.92 -1.89
N VAL A 390 -9.82 4.93 -3.04
CA VAL A 390 -10.41 5.42 -4.31
C VAL A 390 -11.57 4.52 -4.75
N ILE A 391 -11.40 3.20 -4.70
CA ILE A 391 -12.44 2.22 -5.07
C ILE A 391 -13.67 2.38 -4.15
N ASP A 392 -13.45 2.47 -2.84
CA ASP A 392 -14.50 2.68 -1.84
C ASP A 392 -15.24 4.01 -2.10
N ALA A 393 -14.50 5.08 -2.42
CA ALA A 393 -15.09 6.35 -2.80
C ALA A 393 -15.93 6.26 -4.08
N ILE A 394 -15.50 5.48 -5.08
CA ILE A 394 -16.29 5.24 -6.30
C ILE A 394 -17.62 4.56 -5.94
N TYR A 395 -17.60 3.54 -5.09
CA TYR A 395 -18.80 2.83 -4.64
C TYR A 395 -19.72 3.67 -3.76
N ALA A 396 -19.18 4.63 -3.00
CA ALA A 396 -19.96 5.54 -2.16
C ALA A 396 -20.84 6.51 -2.97
N PHE A 397 -20.55 6.73 -4.26
CA PHE A 397 -21.29 7.66 -5.12
C PHE A 397 -21.90 7.00 -6.38
N PRO A 398 -22.71 5.93 -6.25
CA PRO A 398 -23.10 5.09 -7.40
C PRO A 398 -24.00 5.83 -8.41
N LYS A 399 -24.77 6.82 -7.93
CA LYS A 399 -25.71 7.61 -8.75
C LYS A 399 -25.08 8.83 -9.43
N LYS A 400 -23.90 9.25 -8.97
CA LYS A 400 -23.15 10.38 -9.54
C LYS A 400 -22.15 9.89 -10.60
N THR A 401 -21.73 10.77 -11.49
CA THR A 401 -20.52 10.57 -12.30
C THR A 401 -19.30 10.85 -11.42
N ARG A 402 -18.36 9.92 -11.35
CA ARG A 402 -17.11 10.06 -10.59
C ARG A 402 -16.04 10.56 -11.53
N LEU A 403 -15.50 11.73 -11.24
CA LEU A 403 -14.43 12.37 -11.98
C LEU A 403 -13.14 12.18 -11.18
N ILE A 404 -12.11 11.60 -11.78
CA ILE A 404 -10.82 11.33 -11.14
C ILE A 404 -9.78 12.21 -11.85
N PRO A 405 -9.45 13.39 -11.32
CA PRO A 405 -8.48 14.27 -11.96
C PRO A 405 -7.08 13.68 -11.87
N MET A 406 -6.43 13.53 -13.03
CA MET A 406 -5.05 13.05 -13.10
C MET A 406 -4.21 13.99 -13.96
N ASP A 407 -2.92 14.07 -13.62
CA ASP A 407 -1.91 14.68 -14.49
C ASP A 407 -1.64 13.75 -15.69
N LEU A 408 -1.07 14.33 -16.75
CA LEU A 408 -0.74 13.60 -17.99
C LEU A 408 0.20 12.41 -17.71
N VAL A 409 1.20 12.65 -16.87
CA VAL A 409 2.13 11.64 -16.36
C VAL A 409 1.98 11.57 -14.84
N GLY A 410 2.02 10.35 -14.29
CA GLY A 410 1.75 10.02 -12.88
C GLY A 410 0.46 9.20 -12.71
N LYS A 411 0.42 8.44 -11.61
CA LYS A 411 -0.72 7.59 -11.19
C LYS A 411 -1.14 6.53 -12.23
N GLU A 412 -0.22 6.12 -13.10
CA GLU A 412 -0.47 5.08 -14.10
C GLU A 412 -0.88 3.75 -13.46
N GLU A 413 -0.23 3.36 -12.36
CA GLU A 413 -0.57 2.15 -11.61
C GLU A 413 -1.99 2.19 -11.05
N VAL A 414 -2.42 3.35 -10.52
CA VAL A 414 -3.80 3.55 -10.05
C VAL A 414 -4.77 3.36 -11.21
N LEU A 415 -4.47 3.94 -12.38
CA LEU A 415 -5.31 3.81 -13.56
C LEU A 415 -5.44 2.35 -14.02
N MET A 416 -4.33 1.63 -14.12
CA MET A 416 -4.31 0.22 -14.50
C MET A 416 -5.16 -0.61 -13.54
N LYS A 417 -4.94 -0.47 -12.22
CA LYS A 417 -5.68 -1.25 -11.22
C LYS A 417 -7.17 -0.89 -11.17
N LEU A 418 -7.54 0.39 -11.39
CA LEU A 418 -8.94 0.78 -11.53
C LEU A 418 -9.56 0.20 -12.80
N SER A 419 -8.85 0.23 -13.93
CA SER A 419 -9.29 -0.38 -15.18
C SER A 419 -9.59 -1.87 -14.99
N ASP A 420 -8.65 -2.61 -14.40
CA ASP A 420 -8.81 -4.03 -14.09
C ASP A 420 -10.01 -4.27 -13.16
N HIS A 421 -10.11 -3.52 -12.06
CA HIS A 421 -11.17 -3.67 -11.06
C HIS A 421 -12.57 -3.40 -11.63
N PHE A 422 -12.69 -2.43 -12.54
CA PHE A 422 -13.97 -2.07 -13.16
C PHE A 422 -14.20 -2.73 -14.53
N PHE A 423 -13.34 -3.68 -14.94
CA PHE A 423 -13.41 -4.38 -16.22
C PHE A 423 -13.45 -3.42 -17.42
N GLY A 424 -12.55 -2.44 -17.42
CA GLY A 424 -12.45 -1.42 -18.47
C GLY A 424 -13.58 -0.39 -18.48
N ARG A 425 -14.53 -0.41 -17.54
CA ARG A 425 -15.65 0.56 -17.43
C ARG A 425 -15.22 1.90 -16.82
N ILE A 426 -14.14 2.45 -17.36
CA ILE A 426 -13.54 3.72 -17.02
C ILE A 426 -13.20 4.46 -18.32
N SER A 427 -13.64 5.71 -18.44
CA SER A 427 -13.25 6.57 -19.55
C SER A 427 -11.99 7.36 -19.16
N VAL A 428 -11.04 7.50 -20.09
CA VAL A 428 -9.77 8.21 -19.89
C VAL A 428 -9.59 9.19 -21.03
N TYR A 429 -9.11 10.41 -20.73
CA TYR A 429 -8.86 11.41 -21.76
C TYR A 429 -7.74 10.98 -22.72
N GLU A 430 -7.82 11.46 -23.96
CA GLU A 430 -7.05 10.99 -25.11
C GLU A 430 -5.54 11.05 -24.86
N GLU A 431 -5.03 12.19 -24.39
CA GLU A 431 -3.60 12.40 -24.21
C GLU A 431 -3.01 11.45 -23.15
N LYS A 432 -3.74 11.13 -22.07
CA LYS A 432 -3.26 10.14 -21.10
C LYS A 432 -3.29 8.73 -21.67
N THR A 433 -4.25 8.41 -22.53
CA THR A 433 -4.30 7.13 -23.26
C THR A 433 -3.08 6.98 -24.18
N GLU A 434 -2.69 8.05 -24.89
CA GLU A 434 -1.48 8.06 -25.72
C GLU A 434 -0.21 7.81 -24.88
N ILE A 435 -0.11 8.43 -23.70
CA ILE A 435 1.01 8.21 -22.77
C ILE A 435 1.07 6.75 -22.31
N MET A 436 -0.05 6.18 -21.87
CA MET A 436 -0.13 4.78 -21.43
C MET A 436 0.30 3.82 -22.56
N ASN A 437 -0.17 4.07 -23.79
CA ASN A 437 0.18 3.29 -24.96
C ASN A 437 1.67 3.40 -25.33
N ALA A 438 2.24 4.61 -25.26
CA ALA A 438 3.66 4.83 -25.57
C ALA A 438 4.59 4.14 -24.57
N LEU A 439 4.13 3.96 -23.33
CA LEU A 439 4.84 3.26 -22.26
C LEU A 439 4.55 1.75 -22.24
N ASP A 440 3.77 1.22 -23.18
CA ASP A 440 3.33 -0.18 -23.23
C ASP A 440 2.62 -0.65 -21.94
N LEU A 441 1.87 0.27 -21.30
CA LEU A 441 1.10 0.00 -20.09
C LEU A 441 -0.31 -0.44 -20.48
N SER A 442 -0.59 -1.73 -20.30
CA SER A 442 -1.90 -2.32 -20.61
C SER A 442 -2.98 -1.81 -19.66
N PHE A 443 -4.02 -1.19 -20.22
CA PHE A 443 -5.26 -0.86 -19.53
C PHE A 443 -6.42 -0.89 -20.53
N ASP A 444 -7.59 -1.30 -20.07
CA ASP A 444 -8.83 -1.19 -20.84
C ASP A 444 -9.55 0.13 -20.49
N SER A 445 -10.15 0.77 -21.48
CA SER A 445 -10.99 1.94 -21.25
C SER A 445 -12.26 1.91 -22.08
N GLU A 446 -13.30 2.52 -21.55
CA GLU A 446 -14.59 2.65 -22.20
C GLU A 446 -14.62 3.97 -22.98
N GLU A 447 -14.66 3.88 -24.32
CA GLU A 447 -14.80 5.04 -25.21
C GLU A 447 -16.20 5.69 -25.15
N SER A 448 -17.12 5.14 -24.35
CA SER A 448 -18.50 5.62 -24.24
C SER A 448 -18.63 6.86 -23.37
N GLU A 449 -19.31 7.89 -23.87
CA GLU A 449 -19.70 9.07 -23.09
C GLU A 449 -20.58 8.71 -21.87
N ASP A 450 -21.25 7.56 -21.90
CA ASP A 450 -22.12 7.05 -20.83
C ASP A 450 -21.36 6.47 -19.63
N SER A 451 -20.04 6.32 -19.72
CA SER A 451 -19.24 5.83 -18.60
C SER A 451 -19.38 6.75 -17.39
N ARG A 452 -19.63 6.16 -16.21
CA ARG A 452 -19.83 6.93 -14.97
C ARG A 452 -18.55 7.09 -14.16
N ILE A 453 -17.44 6.47 -14.55
CA ILE A 453 -16.11 6.66 -13.98
C ILE A 453 -15.26 7.30 -15.06
N LYS A 454 -14.78 8.53 -14.83
CA LYS A 454 -14.04 9.29 -15.83
C LYS A 454 -12.75 9.82 -15.23
N VAL A 455 -11.62 9.47 -15.83
CA VAL A 455 -10.34 10.14 -15.59
C VAL A 455 -10.32 11.39 -16.46
N ILE A 456 -10.14 12.54 -15.83
CA ILE A 456 -10.16 13.85 -16.50
C ILE A 456 -8.82 14.57 -16.32
N PRO A 457 -8.47 15.52 -17.21
CA PRO A 457 -7.31 16.36 -17.01
C PRO A 457 -7.40 17.15 -15.70
N LYS A 458 -6.32 17.16 -14.90
CA LYS A 458 -6.31 17.82 -13.58
C LYS A 458 -6.69 19.30 -13.60
N ASN A 459 -6.42 20.01 -14.69
CA ASN A 459 -6.80 21.42 -14.88
C ASN A 459 -8.30 21.64 -15.11
N GLU A 460 -9.08 20.60 -15.39
CA GLU A 460 -10.55 20.70 -15.55
C GLU A 460 -11.31 20.48 -14.23
N SER A 461 -10.59 20.26 -13.12
CA SER A 461 -11.17 19.87 -11.83
C SER A 461 -11.75 21.02 -11.00
N SER A 462 -11.37 22.28 -11.21
CA SER A 462 -11.53 23.30 -10.17
C SER A 462 -12.77 24.19 -10.27
N ASP A 463 -13.36 24.42 -11.45
CA ASP A 463 -14.26 25.57 -11.61
C ASP A 463 -15.69 25.29 -12.09
N ASN A 464 -15.99 24.11 -12.65
CA ASN A 464 -17.35 23.77 -13.11
C ASN A 464 -17.64 22.26 -13.00
N ILE A 465 -17.74 21.75 -11.77
CA ILE A 465 -18.17 20.36 -11.53
C ILE A 465 -19.64 20.22 -11.97
N PRO A 466 -19.99 19.30 -12.89
CA PRO A 466 -21.38 19.09 -13.27
C PRO A 466 -22.25 18.72 -12.06
N GLU A 467 -23.51 19.15 -12.05
CA GLU A 467 -24.40 19.03 -10.89
C GLU A 467 -24.58 17.58 -10.39
N ASN A 468 -24.52 16.59 -11.29
CA ASN A 468 -24.60 15.16 -10.96
C ASN A 468 -23.22 14.46 -10.93
N SER A 469 -22.16 15.19 -10.58
CA SER A 469 -20.81 14.66 -10.50
C SER A 469 -20.19 14.81 -9.11
N VAL A 470 -19.17 14.00 -8.86
CA VAL A 470 -18.27 14.09 -7.71
C VAL A 470 -16.84 13.96 -8.21
N ILE A 471 -15.95 14.81 -7.71
CA ILE A 471 -14.51 14.70 -7.93
C ILE A 471 -13.92 13.80 -6.85
N LEU A 472 -13.12 12.83 -7.26
CA LEU A 472 -12.27 12.03 -6.38
C LEU A 472 -10.86 12.59 -6.50
N ASP A 473 -10.48 13.46 -5.57
CA ASP A 473 -9.21 14.18 -5.60
C ASP A 473 -8.14 13.38 -4.86
N LEU A 474 -7.19 12.83 -5.61
CA LEU A 474 -6.05 12.08 -5.08
C LEU A 474 -4.95 13.07 -4.68
N THR A 475 -4.86 13.36 -3.39
CA THR A 475 -4.09 14.49 -2.85
C THR A 475 -3.12 14.09 -1.74
N MET A 476 -2.06 14.88 -1.60
CA MET A 476 -1.13 14.84 -0.48
C MET A 476 -1.56 15.79 0.67
N ASP A 477 -2.58 16.62 0.44
CA ASP A 477 -3.07 17.54 1.46
C ASP A 477 -3.54 16.76 2.71
N PRO A 478 -3.36 17.33 3.92
CA PRO A 478 -3.96 16.78 5.12
C PRO A 478 -5.47 16.58 4.98
N ILE A 479 -5.93 15.37 5.28
CA ILE A 479 -7.36 15.01 5.24
C ILE A 479 -7.89 14.83 6.65
N ASP A 480 -8.96 15.55 6.96
CA ASP A 480 -9.75 15.39 8.18
C ASP A 480 -11.22 15.16 7.81
N ASP A 481 -12.05 14.80 8.79
CA ASP A 481 -13.47 14.51 8.54
C ASP A 481 -14.26 15.71 8.02
N GLU A 482 -13.84 16.94 8.32
CA GLU A 482 -14.52 18.17 7.89
C GLU A 482 -14.15 18.55 6.45
N ASN A 483 -12.94 18.19 6.02
CA ASN A 483 -12.39 18.55 4.72
C ASN A 483 -12.45 17.40 3.68
N ARG A 484 -12.66 16.16 4.13
CA ARG A 484 -12.71 14.95 3.29
C ARG A 484 -13.75 15.05 2.18
N PHE A 485 -14.92 15.63 2.47
CA PHE A 485 -15.94 15.85 1.44
C PHE A 485 -16.51 17.26 1.49
N ARG A 486 -16.17 18.08 0.49
CA ARG A 486 -16.62 19.46 0.40
C ARG A 486 -16.89 19.87 -1.04
N ARG A 487 -18.03 20.54 -1.29
CA ARG A 487 -18.41 21.07 -2.62
C ARG A 487 -18.31 20.03 -3.75
N ASN A 488 -18.79 18.80 -3.52
CA ASN A 488 -18.68 17.66 -4.45
C ASN A 488 -17.23 17.22 -4.77
N VAL A 489 -16.27 17.55 -3.92
CA VAL A 489 -14.91 17.01 -3.97
C VAL A 489 -14.74 16.08 -2.79
N TYR A 490 -14.44 14.82 -3.06
CA TYR A 490 -14.06 13.80 -2.10
C TYR A 490 -12.54 13.60 -2.18
N LYS A 491 -11.82 13.94 -1.12
CA LYS A 491 -10.37 13.79 -1.06
C LYS A 491 -9.98 12.37 -0.67
N VAL A 492 -9.01 11.81 -1.37
CA VAL A 492 -8.38 10.53 -1.07
C VAL A 492 -6.88 10.77 -0.90
N ALA A 493 -6.33 10.38 0.25
CA ALA A 493 -4.91 10.53 0.51
C ALA A 493 -4.13 9.61 -0.43
N TYR A 494 -3.26 10.18 -1.24
CA TYR A 494 -2.40 9.48 -2.19
C TYR A 494 -1.17 10.35 -2.47
N SER A 495 0.00 9.73 -2.50
CA SER A 495 1.25 10.41 -2.83
C SER A 495 2.10 9.60 -3.80
N ASP A 496 2.75 10.29 -4.73
CA ASP A 496 3.89 9.76 -5.50
C ASP A 496 5.23 10.34 -5.00
N HIS A 497 5.21 10.99 -3.83
CA HIS A 497 6.38 11.56 -3.16
C HIS A 497 6.59 10.90 -1.81
N SER A 498 7.84 10.87 -1.36
CA SER A 498 8.19 10.42 -0.01
C SER A 498 7.61 11.34 1.06
N SER A 499 7.03 10.75 2.09
CA SER A 499 6.74 11.37 3.39
C SER A 499 8.03 11.60 4.19
N LYS A 500 7.93 12.35 5.29
CA LYS A 500 9.04 12.61 6.21
C LYS A 500 9.71 11.31 6.67
N ASN A 501 8.92 10.34 7.15
CA ASN A 501 9.46 9.07 7.65
C ASN A 501 10.09 8.20 6.54
N GLU A 502 9.44 8.09 5.37
CA GLU A 502 10.01 7.42 4.20
C GLU A 502 11.38 8.03 3.81
N MET A 503 11.50 9.36 3.84
CA MET A 503 12.76 10.07 3.59
C MET A 503 13.86 9.74 4.61
N PHE A 504 13.54 9.77 5.91
CA PHE A 504 14.52 9.43 6.95
C PHE A 504 14.98 7.97 6.86
N ARG A 505 14.07 7.04 6.58
CA ARG A 505 14.42 5.61 6.38
C ARG A 505 15.33 5.44 5.17
N PHE A 506 15.07 6.13 4.07
CA PHE A 506 15.94 6.13 2.90
C PHE A 506 17.34 6.68 3.22
N LEU A 507 17.41 7.86 3.86
CA LEU A 507 18.68 8.52 4.19
C LEU A 507 19.53 7.68 5.16
N LYS A 508 18.89 6.97 6.09
CA LYS A 508 19.58 6.05 7.02
C LYS A 508 20.24 4.86 6.32
N LYS A 509 19.74 4.44 5.15
CA LYS A 509 20.28 3.31 4.38
C LYS A 509 21.47 3.69 3.49
N ILE A 510 21.66 4.97 3.18
CA ILE A 510 22.74 5.43 2.28
C ILE A 510 23.81 6.22 3.02
N HIS A 511 25.06 6.12 2.55
CA HIS A 511 26.16 6.90 3.13
C HIS A 511 26.37 8.19 2.36
N PHE A 512 26.11 9.34 2.99
CA PHE A 512 26.29 10.65 2.37
C PHE A 512 26.96 11.69 3.28
N ASN A 513 27.54 12.74 2.69
CA ASN A 513 28.18 13.83 3.45
C ASN A 513 27.30 15.08 3.59
N ARG A 514 26.47 15.38 2.59
CA ARG A 514 25.65 16.57 2.56
C ARG A 514 24.34 16.34 1.80
N LEU A 515 23.24 16.78 2.40
CA LEU A 515 21.92 16.84 1.78
C LEU A 515 21.57 18.28 1.36
N ILE A 516 20.89 18.40 0.22
CA ILE A 516 20.45 19.66 -0.37
C ILE A 516 18.98 19.48 -0.81
N PRO A 517 18.01 20.19 -0.19
CA PRO A 517 16.61 20.12 -0.58
C PRO A 517 16.37 20.78 -1.95
N THR A 518 15.46 20.24 -2.76
CA THR A 518 15.21 20.74 -4.13
C THR A 518 13.80 21.27 -4.37
N SER A 519 12.84 20.98 -3.50
CA SER A 519 11.41 21.16 -3.78
C SER A 519 10.78 22.28 -2.96
N ILE A 520 10.80 22.18 -1.62
CA ILE A 520 10.21 23.16 -0.69
C ILE A 520 11.28 23.76 0.24
N GLU A 521 10.96 24.90 0.82
CA GLU A 521 11.77 25.53 1.88
C GLU A 521 11.76 24.64 3.14
N CYS A 522 12.88 24.58 3.86
CA CYS A 522 12.97 23.84 5.11
C CYS A 522 13.72 24.66 6.17
N SER A 523 13.44 24.38 7.44
CA SER A 523 14.18 25.01 8.54
C SER A 523 15.65 24.53 8.56
N GLU A 524 16.54 25.33 9.17
CA GLU A 524 17.91 24.87 9.42
C GLU A 524 17.95 23.62 10.32
N GLU A 525 17.03 23.51 11.29
CA GLU A 525 16.91 22.35 12.17
C GLU A 525 16.53 21.08 11.39
N ASP A 526 15.49 21.15 10.56
CA ASP A 526 15.06 20.03 9.71
C ASP A 526 16.18 19.59 8.76
N LEU A 527 16.96 20.55 8.23
CA LEU A 527 18.11 20.24 7.40
C LEU A 527 19.22 19.54 8.21
N ILE A 528 19.47 19.94 9.46
CA ILE A 528 20.43 19.27 10.35
C ILE A 528 19.97 17.83 10.62
N LEU A 529 18.70 17.64 10.94
CA LEU A 529 18.09 16.32 11.14
C LEU A 529 18.23 15.45 9.88
N MET A 530 17.89 15.97 8.71
CA MET A 530 18.04 15.23 7.45
C MET A 530 19.50 14.88 7.13
N ASN A 531 20.48 15.66 7.61
CA ASN A 531 21.91 15.34 7.46
C ASN A 531 22.41 14.34 8.52
N SER A 532 21.63 14.06 9.56
CA SER A 532 21.95 13.12 10.65
C SER A 532 20.71 12.27 10.98
N PRO A 533 20.24 11.45 10.03
CA PRO A 533 18.95 10.76 10.15
C PRO A 533 18.88 9.77 11.34
N GLU A 534 20.02 9.34 11.88
CA GLU A 534 20.10 8.53 13.10
C GLU A 534 19.58 9.27 14.34
N ASP A 535 19.75 10.61 14.38
CA ASP A 535 19.33 11.43 15.52
C ASP A 535 17.81 11.65 15.54
N TYR A 536 17.14 11.62 14.38
CA TYR A 536 15.69 11.81 14.29
C TYR A 536 14.90 10.74 15.05
N PHE A 537 15.19 9.46 14.80
CA PHE A 537 14.51 8.35 15.48
C PHE A 537 14.87 8.28 16.97
N MET A 538 16.04 8.79 17.36
CA MET A 538 16.42 8.95 18.77
C MET A 538 15.64 10.07 19.46
N GLU A 539 15.43 11.21 18.80
CA GLU A 539 14.63 12.32 19.32
C GLU A 539 13.13 12.01 19.37
N GLU A 540 12.61 11.28 18.38
CA GLU A 540 11.23 10.80 18.35
C GLU A 540 10.97 9.83 19.53
N ASP A 541 11.87 8.86 19.74
CA ASP A 541 11.86 7.98 20.92
C ASP A 541 11.89 8.76 22.24
N ILE A 542 12.65 9.85 22.31
CA ILE A 542 12.76 10.69 23.52
C ILE A 542 11.50 11.54 23.70
N ARG A 543 10.91 12.08 22.62
CA ARG A 543 9.65 12.84 22.65
C ARG A 543 8.50 11.96 23.13
N VAL A 544 8.33 10.77 22.54
CA VAL A 544 7.32 9.79 22.97
C VAL A 544 7.51 9.43 24.45
N LYS A 545 8.75 9.21 24.90
CA LYS A 545 9.04 8.95 26.33
C LYS A 545 8.81 10.14 27.27
N ARG A 546 8.83 11.38 26.76
CA ARG A 546 8.52 12.61 27.52
C ARG A 546 7.02 12.86 27.59
N GLU A 547 6.29 12.66 26.50
CA GLU A 547 4.83 12.78 26.44
C GLU A 547 4.15 11.77 27.35
N ILE A 548 4.62 10.52 27.37
CA ILE A 548 4.18 9.48 28.34
C ILE A 548 4.42 9.92 29.80
N LYS A 549 5.52 10.63 30.07
CA LYS A 549 5.85 11.13 31.42
C LYS A 549 5.04 12.34 31.84
N GLU A 550 4.59 13.18 30.91
CA GLU A 550 3.74 14.33 31.21
C GLU A 550 2.28 13.91 31.43
N GLU A 551 1.77 12.91 30.70
CA GLU A 551 0.47 12.28 30.98
C GLU A 551 0.42 11.61 32.37
N ASP A 552 1.51 10.97 32.81
CA ASP A 552 1.62 10.37 34.15
C ASP A 552 1.65 11.43 35.27
N LEU A 553 2.07 12.67 35.00
CA LEU A 553 2.11 13.75 36.00
C LEU A 553 0.79 14.52 36.13
N GLU A 554 -0.08 14.51 35.11
CA GLU A 554 -1.42 15.10 35.18
C GLU A 554 -2.45 14.18 35.86
N THR A 555 -2.19 12.87 35.95
CA THR A 555 -3.06 11.92 36.65
C THR A 555 -2.83 11.84 38.17
N ASP A 556 -1.72 12.38 38.68
CA ASP A 556 -1.39 12.43 40.10
C ASP A 556 -1.87 13.71 40.83
N SER A 557 -2.61 14.60 40.15
CA SER A 557 -3.29 15.74 40.77
C SER A 557 -4.81 15.64 40.69
N PHE A 558 -5.40 14.66 41.39
CA PHE A 558 -6.81 14.71 41.83
C PHE A 558 -7.00 14.17 43.24
#